data_AF-A0A0A9HHK8-F1
#
_entry.id   AF-A0A0A9HHK8-F1
#
_cell.length_a   1.000
_cell.length_b   1.000
_cell.length_c   1.000
_cell.angle_alpha   90.00
_cell.angle_beta   90.00
_cell.angle_gamma   90.00
#
_symmetry.space_group_name_H-M   'P 1'
#
loop_
_entity.id
_entity.type
_entity.pdbx_description
1 polymer ?
#
loop_
_entity_poly.entity_id
_entity_poly.type
_entity_poly.pdbx_seq_one_letter_code
_entity_poly.pdbx_strand_id
1 'polypeptide(L)'
;MMLHGAPMSIEKVKRAGGGSEYLPKQPFKRYWNVELWKNLFSTLLNAPSCGSDVAALQNLRASFREYMYSNRQLIGKLNQQLAKQKASLCSS
;
A
#
# COMPACT_ATOMS: atom_id res chain seq x y z
N MET A 1 1.92 8.23 -6.30
CA MET A 1 1.12 7.11 -5.74
C MET A 1 -0.31 7.58 -5.51
N MET A 2 -1.27 6.66 -5.49
CA MET A 2 -2.68 6.97 -5.20
C MET A 2 -3.08 6.42 -3.84
N LEU A 3 -4.00 7.11 -3.17
CA LEU A 3 -4.68 6.64 -1.98
C LEU A 3 -6.18 6.93 -2.14
N HIS A 4 -7.03 5.97 -1.79
CA HIS A 4 -8.49 6.06 -1.95
C HIS A 4 -8.98 6.34 -3.39
N GLY A 5 -8.18 6.04 -4.42
CA GLY A 5 -8.53 6.29 -5.82
C GLY A 5 -8.23 7.72 -6.30
N ALA A 6 -7.56 8.54 -5.48
CA ALA A 6 -7.11 9.88 -5.83
C ALA A 6 -5.57 10.00 -5.65
N PRO A 7 -4.93 11.01 -6.28
CA PRO A 7 -3.53 11.32 -6.01
C PRO A 7 -3.28 11.52 -4.52
N MET A 8 -2.28 10.80 -3.97
CA MET A 8 -1.97 10.85 -2.54
C MET A 8 -1.12 12.07 -2.20
N SER A 9 -1.55 12.85 -1.21
CA SER A 9 -0.72 13.90 -0.59
C SER A 9 0.20 13.32 0.48
N ILE A 10 1.44 13.80 0.51
CA ILE A 10 2.49 13.34 1.43
C ILE A 10 2.85 14.48 2.38
N GLU A 11 3.09 14.16 3.63
CA GLU A 11 3.62 15.08 4.64
C GLU A 11 4.92 14.56 5.24
N LYS A 12 5.78 15.49 5.68
CA LYS A 12 7.04 15.20 6.36
C LYS A 12 6.83 15.37 7.86
N VAL A 13 6.95 14.27 8.61
CA VAL A 13 6.72 14.21 10.05
C VAL A 13 8.05 13.98 10.78
N LYS A 14 8.20 14.55 11.98
CA LYS A 14 9.38 14.30 12.83
C LYS A 14 9.23 12.99 13.58
N ARG A 15 10.25 12.13 13.55
CA ARG A 15 10.28 10.91 14.37
C ARG A 15 10.72 11.22 15.81
N ALA A 16 10.20 10.43 16.74
CA ALA A 16 10.78 10.31 18.08
C ALA A 16 12.19 9.68 17.94
N GLY A 17 13.23 10.43 18.30
CA GLY A 17 14.64 10.03 18.11
C GLY A 17 15.41 10.82 17.05
N GLY A 18 14.76 11.79 16.40
CA GLY A 18 15.39 12.66 15.41
C GLY A 18 15.18 12.20 13.97
N GLY A 19 15.49 13.08 13.02
CA GLY A 19 15.20 12.86 11.61
C GLY A 19 13.74 13.15 11.24
N SER A 20 13.36 12.77 10.02
CA SER A 20 12.02 12.96 9.51
C SER A 20 11.62 11.79 8.61
N GLU A 21 10.33 11.55 8.52
CA GLU A 21 9.75 10.55 7.63
C GLU A 21 8.62 11.15 6.80
N TYR A 22 8.43 10.60 5.61
CA TYR A 22 7.35 10.92 4.72
C TYR A 22 6.21 9.92 4.92
N LEU A 23 4.99 10.44 5.14
CA LEU A 23 3.78 9.66 5.36
C LEU A 23 2.62 10.18 4.50
N PRO A 24 1.63 9.33 4.17
CA PRO A 24 0.37 9.81 3.62
C PRO A 24 -0.35 10.73 4.60
N LYS A 25 -0.78 11.91 4.13
CA LYS A 25 -1.52 12.88 4.96
C LYS A 25 -2.93 12.41 5.30
N GLN A 26 -3.53 11.62 4.41
CA GLN A 26 -4.87 11.08 4.59
C GLN A 26 -4.83 9.79 5.42
N PRO A 27 -5.80 9.60 6.34
CA PRO A 27 -5.88 8.37 7.10
C PRO A 27 -6.25 7.17 6.22
N PHE A 28 -5.83 5.98 6.64
CA PHE A 28 -6.27 4.73 6.04
C PHE A 28 -7.73 4.43 6.37
N LYS A 29 -8.42 3.69 5.50
CA LYS A 29 -9.81 3.30 5.77
C LYS A 29 -9.84 2.30 6.93
N ARG A 30 -10.82 2.43 7.82
CA ARG A 30 -11.00 1.57 9.00
C ARG A 30 -11.02 0.07 8.67
N TYR A 31 -11.58 -0.31 7.53
CA TYR A 31 -11.73 -1.70 7.11
C TYR A 31 -10.54 -2.25 6.32
N TRP A 32 -9.45 -1.49 6.21
CA TRP A 32 -8.21 -1.97 5.61
C TRP A 32 -7.35 -2.70 6.64
N ASN A 33 -6.45 -3.56 6.15
CA ASN A 33 -5.31 -4.00 6.96
C ASN A 33 -4.32 -2.83 7.12
N VAL A 34 -4.60 -1.95 8.08
CA VAL A 34 -3.90 -0.67 8.26
C VAL A 34 -2.39 -0.87 8.42
N GLU A 35 -1.96 -1.92 9.12
CA GLU A 35 -0.55 -2.21 9.34
C GLU A 35 0.18 -2.58 8.04
N LEU A 36 -0.43 -3.45 7.22
CA LEU A 36 0.11 -3.82 5.92
C LEU A 36 0.29 -2.59 5.00
N TRP A 37 -0.71 -1.70 4.96
CA TRP A 37 -0.64 -0.47 4.19
C TRP A 37 0.36 0.54 4.76
N LYS A 38 0.44 0.68 6.09
CA LYS A 38 1.46 1.50 6.74
C LYS A 38 2.86 1.06 6.32
N ASN A 39 3.14 -0.25 6.39
CA ASN A 39 4.43 -0.80 6.00
C ASN A 39 4.77 -0.52 4.53
N LEU A 40 3.79 -0.66 3.62
CA LEU A 40 3.96 -0.32 2.21
C LEU A 40 4.40 1.13 2.01
N PHE A 41 3.63 2.08 2.56
CA PHE A 41 3.90 3.49 2.34
C PHE A 41 5.15 3.95 3.08
N SER A 42 5.38 3.51 4.32
CA SER A 42 6.59 3.88 5.06
C SER A 42 7.85 3.39 4.35
N THR A 43 7.84 2.18 3.82
CA THR A 43 8.99 1.61 3.09
C THR A 43 9.25 2.36 1.78
N LEU A 44 8.22 2.58 0.96
CA LEU A 44 8.40 3.17 -0.36
C LEU A 44 8.64 4.68 -0.34
N LEU A 45 8.07 5.40 0.65
CA LEU A 45 8.26 6.85 0.77
C LEU A 45 9.58 7.22 1.46
N ASN A 46 10.23 6.26 2.12
CA ASN A 46 11.45 6.48 2.90
C ASN A 46 12.56 5.49 2.50
N ALA A 47 12.64 5.17 1.20
CA ALA A 47 13.67 4.28 0.68
C ALA A 47 15.08 4.81 1.01
N PRO A 48 16.03 3.94 1.42
CA PRO A 48 17.39 4.37 1.73
C PRO A 48 18.07 5.00 0.50
N SER A 49 18.80 6.09 0.69
CA SER A 49 19.52 6.77 -0.40
C SER A 49 20.73 5.97 -0.94
N CYS A 50 21.13 4.89 -0.26
CA CYS A 50 22.26 4.06 -0.63
C CYS A 50 21.94 2.60 -0.30
N GLY A 51 21.56 1.82 -1.31
CA GLY A 51 21.22 0.40 -1.14
C GLY A 51 20.42 -0.15 -2.31
N SER A 52 20.34 -1.49 -2.38
CA SER A 52 19.46 -2.17 -3.32
C SER A 52 18.06 -2.26 -2.72
N ASP A 53 17.08 -1.63 -3.37
CA ASP A 53 15.66 -1.68 -2.96
C ASP A 53 15.04 -3.06 -3.17
N VAL A 54 15.75 -3.99 -3.83
CA VAL A 54 15.23 -5.31 -4.21
C VAL A 54 14.73 -6.09 -2.99
N ALA A 55 15.49 -6.11 -1.89
CA ALA A 55 15.09 -6.85 -0.70
C ALA A 55 13.82 -6.25 -0.06
N ALA A 56 13.74 -4.92 0.02
CA ALA A 56 12.56 -4.23 0.55
C ALA A 56 11.31 -4.52 -0.31
N LEU A 57 11.44 -4.46 -1.64
CA LEU A 57 10.34 -4.77 -2.56
C LEU A 57 9.93 -6.25 -2.51
N GLN A 58 10.88 -7.17 -2.37
CA GLN A 58 10.58 -8.60 -2.21
C GLN A 58 9.82 -8.87 -0.91
N ASN A 59 10.22 -8.24 0.20
CA ASN A 59 9.56 -8.36 1.49
C ASN A 59 8.14 -7.77 1.44
N LEU A 60 7.97 -6.58 0.86
CA LEU A 60 6.65 -6.00 0.64
C LEU A 60 5.74 -6.94 -0.15
N ARG A 61 6.24 -7.51 -1.26
CA ARG A 61 5.49 -8.47 -2.07
C ARG A 61 5.11 -9.71 -1.25
N ALA A 62 6.01 -10.22 -0.42
CA ALA A 62 5.76 -11.38 0.43
C ALA A 62 4.64 -11.10 1.44
N SER A 63 4.68 -9.96 2.16
CA SER A 63 3.64 -9.60 3.13
C SER A 63 2.24 -9.48 2.51
N PHE A 64 2.13 -8.91 1.31
CA PHE A 64 0.85 -8.86 0.60
C PHE A 64 0.37 -10.24 0.14
N ARG A 65 1.29 -11.10 -0.35
CA ARG A 65 0.95 -12.48 -0.71
C ARG A 65 0.44 -13.25 0.50
N GLU A 66 1.13 -13.19 1.62
CA GLU A 66 0.73 -13.86 2.85
C GLU A 66 -0.65 -13.41 3.33
N TYR A 67 -0.91 -12.09 3.34
CA TYR A 67 -2.23 -11.56 3.65
C TYR A 67 -3.32 -12.11 2.71
N MET A 68 -3.06 -12.18 1.40
CA MET A 68 -4.01 -12.77 0.45
C MET A 68 -4.22 -14.27 0.67
N TYR A 69 -3.16 -15.05 0.91
CA TYR A 69 -3.28 -16.50 1.12
C TYR A 69 -3.99 -16.87 2.42
N SER A 70 -3.75 -16.10 3.47
CA SER A 70 -4.43 -16.25 4.77
C SER A 70 -5.93 -15.97 4.70
N ASN A 71 -6.42 -15.30 3.65
CA ASN A 71 -7.82 -14.91 3.49
C ASN A 71 -8.37 -15.28 2.09
N ARG A 72 -8.80 -16.52 1.92
CA ARG A 72 -9.34 -17.04 0.65
C ARG A 72 -10.58 -16.27 0.18
N GLN A 73 -11.41 -15.78 1.09
CA GLN A 73 -12.59 -14.97 0.76
C GLN A 73 -12.20 -13.61 0.15
N LEU A 74 -11.12 -13.00 0.65
CA LEU A 74 -10.58 -11.76 0.10
C LEU A 74 -10.18 -11.92 -1.37
N ILE A 75 -9.50 -13.02 -1.73
CA ILE A 75 -9.10 -13.28 -3.12
C ILE A 75 -10.34 -13.34 -4.03
N GLY A 76 -11.39 -14.06 -3.61
CA GLY A 76 -12.64 -14.13 -4.36
C GLY A 76 -13.27 -12.75 -4.59
N LYS A 77 -13.31 -11.92 -3.54
CA LYS A 77 -13.82 -10.55 -3.61
C LYS A 77 -12.97 -9.65 -4.53
N LEU A 78 -11.65 -9.74 -4.45
CA LEU A 78 -10.74 -8.98 -5.30
C LEU A 78 -10.92 -9.34 -6.78
N ASN A 79 -11.03 -10.63 -7.11
CA ASN A 79 -11.29 -11.07 -8.48
C ASN A 79 -12.64 -10.55 -8.99
N GLN A 80 -13.68 -10.57 -8.17
CA GLN A 80 -14.99 -10.01 -8.53
C GLN A 80 -14.92 -8.50 -8.78
N GLN A 81 -14.20 -7.76 -7.92
CA GLN A 81 -14.00 -6.31 -8.10
C GLN A 81 -13.20 -6.01 -9.37
N LEU A 82 -12.16 -6.78 -9.66
CA LEU A 82 -11.36 -6.65 -10.88
C LEU A 82 -12.21 -6.91 -12.12
N ALA A 83 -13.06 -7.93 -12.13
CA ALA A 83 -13.98 -8.22 -13.23
C ALA A 83 -14.95 -7.05 -13.48
N LYS A 84 -15.51 -6.46 -12.41
CA LYS A 84 -16.39 -5.28 -12.50
C LYS A 84 -15.67 -4.06 -13.08
N GLN A 85 -14.44 -3.79 -12.64
CA GLN A 85 -13.62 -2.70 -13.17
C GLN A 85 -13.35 -2.89 -14.67
N LYS A 86 -12.97 -4.11 -15.09
CA LYS A 86 -12.75 -4.43 -16.50
C LYS A 86 -14.02 -4.22 -17.34
N ALA A 87 -15.16 -4.75 -16.88
CA ALA A 87 -16.43 -4.57 -17.58
C ALA A 87 -16.77 -3.08 -17.74
N SER A 88 -16.65 -2.28 -16.68
CA SER A 88 -16.94 -0.84 -16.72
C SER A 88 -16.04 -0.07 -17.68
N LEU A 89 -14.76 -0.46 -17.80
CA LEU A 89 -13.80 0.18 -18.71
C LEU A 89 -14.03 -0.19 -20.19
N CYS A 90 -14.56 -1.39 -20.44
CA CYS A 90 -14.86 -1.88 -21.80
C CYS A 90 -16.30 -1.54 -22.27
N SER A 91 -17.09 -0.85 -21.44
CA SER A 91 -18.46 -0.43 -21.77
C SER A 91 -18.54 0.98 -22.38
N SER A 92 -17.40 1.53 -22.84
CA SER A 92 -17.28 2.84 -23.49
C SER A 92 -17.20 2.72 -25.00
#